data_AF-A0A225DGS1-F1
#
_entry.id   AF-A0A225DGS1-F1
#
_cell.length_a   1.000
_cell.length_b   1.000
_cell.length_c   1.000
_cell.angle_alpha   90.00
_cell.angle_beta   90.00
_cell.angle_gamma   90.00
#
_symmetry.space_group_name_H-M   'P 1'
#
loop_
_entity.id
_entity.type
_entity.pdbx_description
1 polymer ?
#
loop_
_entity_poly.entity_id
_entity_poly.type
_entity_poly.pdbx_seq_one_letter_code
_entity_poly.pdbx_strand_id
1 'polypeptide(L)'
;MEGVREAGRLLAGRLPDEPANCRRQKLRAAARAKGHPEPSAARLAWCAWTLPVTNVPGELLTPPEAVVLYRARWQVELLFKRWKSQDLVAVLSDSTVVRQMVRVWSRLLAAVIQHWLVVATAWGTRPEVG
;
A
#
# COMPACT_ATOMS: atom_id res chain seq x y z
N MET A 1 0.28 -5.95 31.59
CA MET A 1 -0.30 -5.50 30.31
C MET A 1 -1.47 -6.40 30.01
N GLU A 2 -2.68 -5.92 30.30
CA GLU A 2 -3.92 -6.66 30.06
C GLU A 2 -4.23 -6.58 28.55
N GLY A 3 -4.30 -7.73 27.88
CA GLY A 3 -4.49 -7.78 26.43
C GLY A 3 -5.93 -7.45 26.07
N VAL A 4 -6.16 -6.28 25.47
CA VAL A 4 -7.46 -5.92 24.92
C VAL A 4 -7.80 -6.88 23.76
N ARG A 5 -8.92 -7.61 23.89
CA ARG A 5 -9.44 -8.50 22.85
C ARG A 5 -10.52 -7.77 22.07
N GLU A 6 -10.19 -7.36 20.85
CA GLU A 6 -11.12 -6.72 19.94
C GLU A 6 -11.75 -7.76 19.00
N ALA A 7 -13.05 -7.63 18.74
CA ALA A 7 -13.72 -8.45 17.73
C ALA A 7 -13.18 -8.08 16.33
N GLY A 8 -12.64 -9.07 15.63
CA GLY A 8 -12.07 -8.91 14.29
C GLY A 8 -12.77 -9.82 13.28
N ARG A 9 -12.91 -9.31 12.06
CA ARG A 9 -13.45 -10.01 10.89
C ARG A 9 -12.30 -10.34 9.93
N LEU A 10 -12.23 -11.61 9.54
CA LEU A 10 -11.34 -12.08 8.48
C LEU A 10 -12.12 -12.13 7.16
N LEU A 11 -11.62 -11.43 6.16
CA LEU A 11 -12.10 -11.51 4.79
C LEU A 11 -11.21 -12.46 4.00
N ALA A 12 -11.80 -13.22 3.08
CA ALA A 12 -11.05 -14.10 2.19
C ALA A 12 -11.49 -13.90 0.74
N GLY A 13 -10.57 -13.43 -0.10
CA GLY A 13 -10.79 -13.26 -1.53
C GLY A 13 -9.85 -14.16 -2.33
N ARG A 14 -10.42 -14.97 -3.23
CA ARG A 14 -9.63 -15.74 -4.20
C ARG A 14 -9.19 -14.82 -5.33
N LEU A 15 -7.91 -14.89 -5.69
CA LEU A 15 -7.35 -14.16 -6.81
C LEU A 15 -7.52 -14.94 -8.11
N PRO A 16 -7.63 -14.23 -9.26
CA PRO A 16 -7.47 -14.84 -10.56
C PRO A 16 -6.09 -15.52 -10.71
N ASP A 17 -5.99 -16.47 -11.62
CA ASP A 17 -4.79 -17.30 -11.78
C ASP A 17 -3.56 -16.49 -12.19
N GLU A 18 -3.73 -15.44 -12.97
CA GLU A 18 -2.62 -14.58 -13.43
C GLU A 18 -1.83 -13.94 -12.28
N PRO A 19 -2.44 -13.10 -11.39
CA PRO A 19 -1.72 -12.56 -10.24
C PRO A 19 -1.34 -13.63 -9.20
N ALA A 20 -2.09 -14.74 -9.10
CA ALA A 20 -1.71 -15.86 -8.24
C ALA A 20 -0.41 -16.53 -8.70
N ASN A 21 -0.25 -16.73 -10.02
CA ASN A 21 0.95 -17.29 -10.63
C ASN A 21 2.15 -16.35 -10.50
N CYS A 22 1.96 -15.04 -10.69
CA CYS A 22 3.00 -14.05 -10.41
C CYS A 22 3.49 -14.14 -8.95
N ARG A 23 2.57 -14.29 -7.97
CA ARG A 23 2.92 -14.49 -6.56
C ARG A 23 3.69 -15.80 -6.33
N ARG A 24 3.28 -16.90 -6.97
CA ARG A 24 3.99 -18.20 -6.91
C ARG A 24 5.41 -18.10 -7.46
N GLN A 25 5.58 -17.44 -8.61
CA GLN A 25 6.89 -17.20 -9.23
C GLN A 25 7.80 -16.37 -8.32
N LYS A 26 7.29 -15.27 -7.75
CA LYS A 26 8.02 -14.43 -6.78
C LYS A 26 8.42 -15.22 -5.54
N LEU A 27 7.53 -16.06 -5.01
CA LEU A 27 7.83 -16.90 -3.85
C LEU A 27 8.97 -17.90 -4.16
N ARG A 28 8.93 -18.55 -5.33
CA ARG A 28 9.99 -19.46 -5.78
C ARG A 28 11.31 -18.74 -5.97
N ALA A 29 11.31 -17.58 -6.62
CA ALA A 29 12.51 -16.77 -6.82
C ALA A 29 13.13 -16.34 -5.48
N ALA A 30 12.31 -15.91 -4.52
CA ALA A 30 12.77 -15.54 -3.19
C ALA A 30 13.35 -16.74 -2.39
N ALA A 31 12.78 -17.94 -2.54
CA ALA A 31 13.31 -19.15 -1.94
C ALA A 31 14.69 -19.50 -2.52
N ARG A 32 14.83 -19.48 -3.86
CA ARG A 32 16.10 -19.74 -4.56
C ARG A 32 17.19 -18.74 -4.18
N ALA A 33 16.86 -17.45 -4.14
CA ALA A 33 17.80 -16.39 -3.76
C ALA A 33 18.34 -16.57 -2.33
N LYS A 34 17.59 -17.25 -1.46
CA LYS A 34 18.00 -17.55 -0.08
C LYS A 34 18.55 -18.97 0.11
N GLY A 35 18.73 -19.73 -0.97
CA GLY A 35 19.19 -21.13 -0.93
C GLY A 35 18.20 -22.10 -0.27
N HIS A 36 16.92 -21.71 -0.15
CA HIS A 36 15.90 -22.59 0.41
C HIS A 36 15.34 -23.56 -0.64
N PRO A 37 14.90 -24.75 -0.22
CA PRO A 37 14.23 -25.71 -1.10
C PRO A 37 12.92 -25.15 -1.68
N GLU A 38 12.42 -25.81 -2.72
CA GLU A 38 11.18 -25.44 -3.40
C GLU A 38 10.01 -25.32 -2.39
N PRO A 39 9.21 -24.23 -2.44
CA PRO A 39 8.07 -24.06 -1.55
C PRO A 39 7.06 -25.20 -1.66
N SER A 40 6.52 -25.66 -0.52
CA SER A 40 5.51 -26.72 -0.50
C SER A 40 4.24 -26.36 -1.28
N ALA A 41 3.52 -27.37 -1.75
CA ALA A 41 2.26 -27.20 -2.47
C ALA A 41 1.23 -26.38 -1.68
N ALA A 42 1.13 -26.62 -0.36
CA ALA A 42 0.27 -25.85 0.53
C ALA A 42 0.64 -24.35 0.54
N ARG A 43 1.94 -24.03 0.58
CA ARG A 43 2.42 -22.64 0.55
C ARG A 43 2.13 -21.95 -0.78
N LEU A 44 2.25 -22.67 -1.89
CA LEU A 44 1.90 -22.18 -3.23
C LEU A 44 0.38 -22.02 -3.42
N ALA A 45 -0.43 -22.82 -2.73
CA ALA A 45 -1.88 -22.68 -2.71
C ALA A 45 -2.31 -21.36 -2.05
N TRP A 46 -1.65 -20.98 -0.94
CA TRP A 46 -1.91 -19.69 -0.26
C TRP A 46 -1.66 -18.47 -1.14
N CYS A 47 -0.80 -18.54 -2.16
CA CYS A 47 -0.57 -17.43 -3.09
C CYS A 47 -1.83 -17.01 -3.87
N ALA A 48 -2.81 -17.91 -4.01
CA ALA A 48 -4.09 -17.64 -4.66
C ALA A 48 -5.09 -16.88 -3.79
N TRP A 49 -4.74 -16.55 -2.54
CA TRP A 49 -5.64 -15.91 -1.59
C TRP A 49 -5.16 -14.53 -1.17
N THR A 50 -6.09 -13.63 -0.89
CA THR A 50 -5.86 -12.39 -0.15
C THR A 50 -6.78 -12.38 1.06
N LEU A 51 -6.18 -12.20 2.23
CA LEU A 51 -6.82 -12.36 3.53
C LEU A 51 -6.73 -11.08 4.37
N PRO A 52 -7.51 -10.02 4.09
CA PRO A 52 -7.52 -8.83 4.93
C PRO A 52 -8.23 -9.11 6.26
N VAL A 53 -7.67 -8.58 7.35
CA VAL A 53 -8.29 -8.56 8.67
C VAL A 53 -8.80 -7.15 8.94
N THR A 54 -10.03 -7.01 9.41
CA THR A 54 -10.66 -5.72 9.71
C THR A 54 -11.56 -5.85 10.94
N ASN A 55 -11.63 -4.82 11.78
CA ASN A 55 -12.61 -4.72 12.86
C ASN A 55 -13.89 -3.96 12.44
N VAL A 56 -13.98 -3.56 11.17
CA VAL A 56 -15.14 -2.82 10.65
C VAL A 56 -16.35 -3.76 10.50
N PRO A 57 -17.54 -3.37 11.01
CA PRO A 57 -18.77 -4.13 10.82
C PRO A 57 -19.07 -4.42 9.35
N GLY A 58 -19.67 -5.58 9.07
CA GLY A 58 -20.01 -5.98 7.71
C GLY A 58 -21.02 -5.06 7.02
N GLU A 59 -21.84 -4.34 7.79
CA GLU A 59 -22.81 -3.34 7.33
C GLU A 59 -22.14 -2.10 6.74
N LEU A 60 -20.93 -1.76 7.21
CA LEU A 60 -20.17 -0.59 6.76
C LEU A 60 -19.12 -0.93 5.70
N LEU A 61 -18.72 -2.21 5.62
CA LEU A 61 -17.67 -2.64 4.72
C LEU A 61 -17.95 -4.00 4.09
N THR A 62 -18.34 -3.96 2.83
CA THR A 62 -18.49 -5.16 2.04
C THR A 62 -17.12 -5.72 1.61
N PRO A 63 -17.00 -7.03 1.33
CA PRO A 63 -15.74 -7.62 0.89
C PRO A 63 -15.11 -6.95 -0.36
N PRO A 64 -15.87 -6.55 -1.40
CA PRO A 64 -15.31 -5.83 -2.54
C PRO A 64 -14.72 -4.46 -2.17
N GLU A 65 -15.42 -3.69 -1.34
CA GLU A 65 -14.96 -2.38 -0.86
C GLU A 65 -13.69 -2.52 -0.01
N ALA A 66 -13.61 -3.57 0.81
CA ALA A 66 -12.41 -3.85 1.60
C ALA A 66 -11.18 -4.07 0.70
N VAL A 67 -11.34 -4.73 -0.45
CA VAL A 67 -10.25 -4.91 -1.42
C VAL A 67 -9.81 -3.57 -2.01
N VAL A 68 -10.77 -2.68 -2.33
CA VAL A 68 -10.47 -1.33 -2.84
C VAL A 68 -9.72 -0.51 -1.79
N LEU A 69 -10.19 -0.48 -0.55
CA LEU A 69 -9.52 0.21 0.56
C LEU A 69 -8.11 -0.34 0.80
N TYR A 70 -7.95 -1.67 0.75
CA TYR A 70 -6.63 -2.28 0.94
C TYR A 70 -5.65 -1.93 -0.18
N ARG A 71 -6.13 -1.76 -1.42
CA ARG A 71 -5.33 -1.24 -2.53
C ARG A 71 -4.97 0.24 -2.32
N ALA A 72 -5.92 1.06 -1.89
CA ALA A 72 -5.70 2.47 -1.61
C ALA A 72 -4.65 2.67 -0.50
N ARG A 73 -4.66 1.82 0.54
CA ARG A 73 -3.64 1.82 1.60
C ARG A 73 -2.22 1.70 1.03
N TRP A 74 -2.02 0.82 0.05
CA TRP A 74 -0.73 0.67 -0.63
C TRP A 74 -0.34 1.90 -1.45
N GLN A 75 -1.30 2.56 -2.11
CA GLN A 75 -1.03 3.82 -2.83
C GLN A 75 -0.56 4.92 -1.90
N VAL A 76 -1.19 5.04 -0.73
CA VAL A 76 -0.78 5.99 0.32
C VAL A 76 0.66 5.70 0.80
N GLU A 77 0.99 4.42 1.03
CA GLU A 77 2.34 4.02 1.43
C GLU A 77 3.39 4.37 0.35
N LEU A 78 3.08 4.10 -0.93
CA LEU A 78 3.95 4.44 -2.05
C LEU A 78 4.13 5.95 -2.21
N LEU A 79 3.06 6.73 -2.00
CA LEU A 79 3.11 8.19 -2.00
C LEU A 79 4.06 8.71 -0.93
N PHE A 80 3.95 8.20 0.31
CA PHE A 80 4.87 8.57 1.38
C PHE A 80 6.31 8.13 1.10
N LYS A 81 6.52 6.95 0.53
CA LYS A 81 7.86 6.50 0.10
C LYS A 81 8.49 7.47 -0.91
N ARG A 82 7.70 7.93 -1.89
CA ARG A 82 8.14 8.93 -2.88
C ARG A 82 8.46 10.27 -2.25
N TRP A 83 7.62 10.78 -1.36
CA TRP A 83 7.87 12.08 -0.71
C TRP A 83 9.10 12.06 0.19
N LYS A 84 9.36 10.93 0.85
CA LYS A 84 10.60 10.72 1.60
C LYS A 84 11.83 10.66 0.68
N SER A 85 11.75 9.97 -0.46
CA SER A 85 12.88 9.86 -1.41
C SER A 85 13.21 11.16 -2.14
N GLN A 86 12.25 12.09 -2.24
CA GLN A 86 12.47 13.42 -2.83
C GLN A 86 13.12 14.41 -1.85
N ASP A 87 13.57 13.94 -0.67
CA ASP A 87 14.18 14.71 0.42
C ASP A 87 13.37 15.91 0.94
N LEU A 88 12.10 16.01 0.50
CA LEU A 88 11.14 17.00 0.95
C LEU A 88 10.78 16.84 2.43
N VAL A 89 11.17 15.78 3.14
CA VAL A 89 10.82 15.66 4.57
C VAL A 89 12.01 15.28 5.47
N ALA A 90 13.09 14.76 4.90
CA ALA A 90 14.13 14.08 5.68
C ALA A 90 15.28 14.97 6.18
N VAL A 91 15.54 16.14 5.57
CA VAL A 91 16.66 17.00 5.98
C VAL A 91 16.23 17.97 7.08
N LEU A 92 16.50 17.59 8.33
CA LEU A 92 16.40 18.44 9.52
C LEU A 92 17.83 18.80 9.97
N SER A 93 18.17 20.10 9.94
CA SER A 93 19.42 20.60 10.52
C SER A 93 19.12 21.49 11.72
N ASP A 94 20.05 21.50 12.68
CA ASP A 94 20.15 22.26 13.94
C ASP A 94 19.27 23.52 14.05
N SER A 95 17.98 23.30 14.26
CA SER A 95 17.00 24.38 14.42
C SER A 95 15.98 24.03 15.48
N THR A 96 15.36 25.05 16.05
CA THR A 96 14.30 24.89 17.06
C THR A 96 13.19 23.96 16.54
N VAL A 97 12.59 23.17 17.44
CA VAL A 97 11.51 22.21 17.11
C VAL A 97 10.40 22.88 16.28
N VAL A 98 10.06 24.13 16.58
CA VAL A 98 9.07 24.92 15.82
C VAL A 98 9.50 25.10 14.36
N ARG A 99 10.75 25.46 14.09
CA ARG A 99 11.27 25.63 12.72
C ARG A 99 11.30 24.30 11.97
N GLN A 100 11.63 23.21 12.66
CA GLN A 100 11.58 21.87 12.10
C GLN A 100 10.15 21.48 11.69
N MET A 101 9.17 21.72 12.57
CA MET A 101 7.76 21.45 12.26
C MET A 101 7.27 22.29 11.08
N VAL A 102 7.52 23.60 11.07
CA VAL A 102 7.15 24.46 9.93
C VAL A 102 7.77 23.96 8.62
N ARG A 103 9.02 23.50 8.65
CA ARG A 103 9.71 22.96 7.47
C ARG A 103 9.11 21.63 7.00
N VAL A 104 8.71 20.74 7.91
CA VAL A 104 8.01 19.50 7.56
C VAL A 104 6.65 19.81 6.94
N TRP A 105 5.85 20.67 7.58
CA TRP A 105 4.51 21.02 7.09
C TRP A 105 4.55 21.74 5.75
N SER A 106 5.46 22.70 5.54
CA SER A 106 5.56 23.43 4.27
C SER A 106 5.96 22.53 3.12
N ARG A 107 6.87 21.58 3.35
CA ARG A 107 7.30 20.65 2.31
C ARG A 107 6.28 19.53 2.06
N LEU A 108 5.55 19.07 3.08
CA LEU A 108 4.38 18.20 2.89
C LEU A 108 3.32 18.89 2.04
N LEU A 109 3.03 20.17 2.31
CA LEU A 109 2.09 20.96 1.50
C LEU A 109 2.57 21.07 0.04
N ALA A 110 3.85 21.37 -0.18
CA ALA A 110 4.43 21.41 -1.52
C ALA A 110 4.31 20.06 -2.25
N ALA A 111 4.53 18.94 -1.55
CA ALA A 111 4.41 17.60 -2.10
C ALA A 111 2.96 17.24 -2.50
N VAL A 112 1.97 17.71 -1.71
CA VAL A 112 0.54 17.59 -2.04
C VAL A 112 0.20 18.41 -3.29
N ILE A 113 0.64 19.67 -3.35
CA ILE A 113 0.41 20.54 -4.52
C ILE A 113 1.04 19.92 -5.78
N GLN A 114 2.29 19.48 -5.70
CA GLN A 114 2.98 18.81 -6.80
C GLN A 114 2.22 17.56 -7.27
N HIS A 115 1.71 16.75 -6.33
CA HIS A 115 0.92 15.57 -6.66
C HIS A 115 -0.35 15.93 -7.43
N TRP A 116 -1.12 16.92 -6.96
CA TRP A 116 -2.33 17.38 -7.64
C TRP A 116 -2.05 17.96 -9.02
N LEU A 117 -0.95 18.72 -9.18
CA LEU A 117 -0.54 19.23 -10.49
C LEU A 117 -0.21 18.10 -11.47
N VAL A 118 0.47 17.03 -11.02
CA VAL A 118 0.75 15.86 -11.86
C VAL A 118 -0.55 15.15 -12.25
N VAL A 119 -1.48 14.96 -11.31
CA VAL A 119 -2.77 14.32 -11.62
C VAL A 119 -3.57 15.16 -12.61
N ALA A 120 -3.66 16.47 -12.40
CA ALA A 120 -4.44 17.38 -13.25
C ALA A 120 -3.85 17.52 -14.67
N THR A 121 -2.53 17.57 -14.80
CA THR A 121 -1.87 17.81 -16.09
C THR A 121 -1.62 16.50 -16.88
N ALA A 122 -1.31 15.39 -16.21
CA ALA A 122 -1.01 14.13 -16.89
C ALA A 122 -2.24 13.35 -17.37
N TRP A 123 -3.45 13.69 -16.88
CA TRP A 123 -4.70 13.02 -17.25
C TRP A 123 -5.66 13.91 -18.06
N GLY A 124 -5.28 15.16 -18.35
CA GLY A 124 -6.15 16.19 -18.93
C GLY A 124 -6.41 16.10 -20.43
N THR A 125 -5.93 15.09 -21.16
CA THR A 125 -6.16 14.97 -22.61
C THR A 125 -6.39 13.53 -23.04
N ARG A 126 -7.61 13.03 -22.86
CA ARG A 126 -8.12 11.93 -23.67
C ARG A 126 -9.09 12.54 -24.68
N PRO A 127 -8.69 12.80 -25.94
CA PRO A 127 -9.66 13.21 -26.94
C PRO A 127 -10.65 12.05 -27.10
N GLU A 128 -11.93 12.34 -26.90
CA GLU A 128 -13.03 11.44 -27.25
C GLU A 128 -12.89 11.09 -28.75
N VAL A 129 -12.59 9.83 -29.06
CA VAL A 129 -12.69 9.33 -30.43
C VAL A 129 -14.15 8.96 -30.63
N GLY A 130 -14.85 9.72 -31.49
CA GLY A 130 -16.21 9.47 -31.94
C GLY A 130 -16.34 8.33 -32.94
#